data_AF-A0AAW0CQ35-F1
#
_entry.id   AF-A0AAW0CQ35-F1
#
_cell.length_a   1.000
_cell.length_b   1.000
_cell.length_c   1.000
_cell.angle_alpha   90.00
_cell.angle_beta   90.00
_cell.angle_gamma   90.00
#
_symmetry.space_group_name_H-M   'P 1'
#
loop_
_entity.id
_entity.type
_entity.pdbx_description
1 polymer ?
#
loop_
_entity_poly.entity_id
_entity_poly.type
_entity_poly.pdbx_seq_one_letter_code
_entity_poly.pdbx_strand_id
1 'polypeptide(L)'
;TISFSIPLLKFFLQACFILELELLDDDPDPDTFLLAKFQLGVEPAHISDLVRIFRYPIDKGSLENIKGMLQINGFFVADERDIIPDSMYALWRAERKRGPKGDLVAVLNLTYVAGNNGTAYPLRITPEARAFVKAQRAAGLQATCTTLGTSTKLPFTVETCLEYINSYIRDDEENALQLRISMKPYDVQAILDAIAQQDNFASRAYRHKFDRESIYQSMLAIHY
;
A
#
# COMPACT_ATOMS: atom_id res chain seq x y z
N THR A 1 4.21 16.62 -1.35
CA THR A 1 3.07 16.05 -2.09
C THR A 1 3.51 14.74 -2.67
N ILE A 2 2.82 13.63 -2.36
CA ILE A 2 3.15 12.32 -2.93
C ILE A 2 2.70 12.33 -4.40
N SER A 3 3.62 12.04 -5.32
CA SER A 3 3.29 11.95 -6.74
C SER A 3 3.19 10.49 -7.18
N PHE A 4 1.98 10.01 -7.44
CA PHE A 4 1.73 8.71 -8.08
C PHE A 4 1.86 8.78 -9.60
N SER A 5 2.72 9.67 -10.12
CA SER A 5 2.96 9.85 -11.55
C SER A 5 3.68 8.68 -12.21
N ILE A 6 3.98 7.63 -11.44
CA ILE A 6 4.81 6.51 -11.86
C ILE A 6 3.89 5.44 -12.44
N PRO A 7 3.98 5.16 -13.75
CA PRO A 7 3.01 4.33 -14.44
C PRO A 7 2.85 2.96 -13.81
N LEU A 8 3.96 2.33 -13.39
CA LEU A 8 3.96 1.01 -12.77
C LEU A 8 3.17 1.00 -11.44
N LEU A 9 3.44 1.95 -10.56
CA LEU A 9 2.74 2.07 -9.29
C LEU A 9 1.24 2.27 -9.50
N LYS A 10 0.88 3.20 -10.41
CA LYS A 10 -0.52 3.44 -10.78
C LYS A 10 -1.19 2.17 -11.33
N PHE A 11 -0.46 1.33 -12.03
CA PHE A 11 -0.97 0.10 -12.62
C PHE A 11 -1.28 -0.96 -11.54
N PHE A 12 -0.39 -1.14 -10.56
CA PHE A 12 -0.66 -2.04 -9.44
C PHE A 12 -1.74 -1.51 -8.49
N LEU A 13 -1.89 -0.19 -8.35
CA LEU A 13 -3.05 0.39 -7.64
C LEU A 13 -4.37 0.05 -8.33
N GLN A 14 -4.42 0.15 -9.67
CA GLN A 14 -5.60 -0.29 -10.44
C GLN A 14 -5.85 -1.80 -10.26
N ALA A 15 -4.79 -2.61 -10.26
CA ALA A 15 -4.90 -4.04 -10.02
C ALA A 15 -5.54 -4.36 -8.66
N CYS A 16 -5.17 -3.63 -7.60
CA CYS A 16 -5.79 -3.77 -6.28
C CYS A 16 -7.32 -3.54 -6.34
N PHE A 17 -7.76 -2.46 -7.01
CA PHE A 17 -9.21 -2.21 -7.19
C PHE A 17 -9.90 -3.31 -7.97
N ILE A 18 -9.32 -3.72 -9.10
CA ILE A 18 -9.93 -4.75 -9.96
C ILE A 18 -10.09 -6.07 -9.21
N LEU A 19 -9.09 -6.44 -8.40
CA LEU A 19 -9.10 -7.68 -7.64
C LEU A 19 -10.09 -7.65 -6.48
N GLU A 20 -10.13 -6.55 -5.71
CA GLU A 20 -10.97 -6.43 -4.52
C GLU A 20 -12.45 -6.22 -4.84
N LEU A 21 -12.75 -5.48 -5.90
CA LEU A 21 -14.13 -5.22 -6.36
C LEU A 21 -14.60 -6.22 -7.41
N GLU A 22 -13.81 -7.27 -7.69
CA GLU A 22 -14.12 -8.33 -8.65
C GLU A 22 -14.52 -7.82 -10.06
N LEU A 23 -13.87 -6.75 -10.53
CA LEU A 23 -14.21 -6.03 -11.77
C LEU A 23 -13.81 -6.78 -13.07
N LEU A 24 -13.59 -8.11 -12.99
CA LEU A 24 -13.15 -8.92 -14.13
C LEU A 24 -14.30 -9.58 -14.87
N ASP A 25 -15.34 -9.99 -14.15
CA ASP A 25 -16.38 -10.88 -14.67
C ASP A 25 -17.63 -10.11 -15.11
N ASP A 26 -17.93 -9.00 -14.43
CA ASP A 26 -18.99 -8.08 -14.81
C ASP A 26 -18.43 -6.81 -15.47
N ASP A 27 -19.22 -6.18 -16.35
CA ASP A 27 -18.97 -4.81 -16.79
C ASP A 27 -19.68 -3.86 -15.82
N PRO A 28 -18.96 -3.34 -14.81
CA PRO A 28 -19.53 -2.44 -13.82
C PRO A 28 -20.07 -1.18 -14.49
N ASP A 29 -21.17 -0.64 -13.94
CA ASP A 29 -21.71 0.64 -14.41
C ASP A 29 -20.62 1.72 -14.26
N PRO A 30 -20.18 2.38 -15.35
CA PRO A 30 -19.15 3.40 -15.32
C PRO A 30 -19.53 4.62 -14.47
N ASP A 31 -20.81 4.79 -14.13
CA ASP A 31 -21.29 5.85 -13.24
C ASP A 31 -21.34 5.42 -11.76
N THR A 32 -20.85 4.21 -11.44
CA THR A 32 -20.61 3.78 -10.06
C THR A 32 -19.47 4.58 -9.42
N PHE A 33 -19.74 5.16 -8.25
CA PHE A 33 -18.70 5.78 -7.44
C PHE A 33 -17.90 4.71 -6.69
N LEU A 34 -16.63 4.56 -7.03
CA LEU A 34 -15.71 3.64 -6.36
C LEU A 34 -14.79 4.40 -5.43
N LEU A 35 -14.70 4.00 -4.17
CA LEU A 35 -13.78 4.57 -3.19
C LEU A 35 -12.99 3.46 -2.50
N ALA A 36 -11.68 3.65 -2.41
CA ALA A 36 -10.85 2.83 -1.54
C ALA A 36 -9.94 3.68 -0.67
N LYS A 37 -9.55 3.11 0.46
CA LYS A 37 -8.68 3.67 1.47
C LYS A 37 -7.36 2.91 1.44
N PHE A 38 -6.27 3.62 1.23
CA PHE A 38 -4.92 3.11 1.43
C PHE A 38 -4.41 3.63 2.76
N GLN A 39 -4.02 2.71 3.64
CA GLN A 39 -3.36 3.03 4.89
C GLN A 39 -1.86 3.13 4.64
N LEU A 40 -1.28 4.28 4.92
CA LEU A 40 0.14 4.56 4.70
C LEU A 40 0.89 4.64 6.03
N GLY A 41 2.01 3.95 6.13
CA GLY A 41 2.95 4.03 7.25
C GLY A 41 4.31 4.55 6.79
N VAL A 42 5.14 4.97 7.74
CA VAL A 42 6.57 5.22 7.50
C VAL A 42 7.36 4.15 8.17
N GLU A 43 8.18 3.47 7.39
CA GLU A 43 9.08 2.42 7.84
C GLU A 43 10.53 2.80 7.63
N PRO A 44 11.47 2.17 8.34
CA PRO A 44 12.89 2.39 8.08
C PRO A 44 13.25 2.05 6.64
N ALA A 45 13.99 2.95 5.99
CA ALA A 45 14.45 2.78 4.62
C ALA A 45 15.42 1.60 4.48
N HIS A 46 16.16 1.29 5.54
CA HIS A 46 17.11 0.19 5.61
C HIS A 46 16.64 -0.89 6.57
N ILE A 47 16.76 -2.14 6.15
CA ILE A 47 16.30 -3.29 6.94
C ILE A 47 17.05 -3.43 8.26
N SER A 48 18.31 -3.00 8.33
CA SER A 48 19.11 -2.97 9.55
C SER A 48 18.52 -2.08 10.64
N ASP A 49 17.91 -0.95 10.26
CA ASP A 49 17.25 -0.05 11.22
C ASP A 49 15.95 -0.66 11.73
N LEU A 50 15.22 -1.39 10.90
CA LEU A 50 14.06 -2.16 11.34
C LEU A 50 14.46 -3.26 12.33
N VAL A 51 15.50 -4.04 12.03
CA VAL A 51 16.05 -5.06 12.96
C VAL A 51 16.49 -4.40 14.26
N ARG A 52 17.08 -3.19 14.20
CA ARG A 52 17.47 -2.43 15.39
C ARG A 52 16.26 -2.07 16.24
N ILE A 53 15.18 -1.60 15.61
CA ILE A 53 13.92 -1.26 16.28
C ILE A 53 13.30 -2.48 16.96
N PHE A 54 13.34 -3.65 16.31
CA PHE A 54 12.76 -4.88 16.84
C PHE A 54 13.53 -5.45 18.03
N ARG A 55 14.86 -5.31 18.04
CA ARG A 55 15.72 -6.06 18.98
C ARG A 55 16.24 -5.27 20.16
N TYR A 56 16.42 -3.95 20.02
CA TYR A 56 17.10 -3.16 21.03
C TYR A 56 16.18 -2.10 21.62
N PRO A 57 16.27 -1.84 22.94
CA PRO A 57 15.68 -0.66 23.53
C PRO A 57 16.27 0.56 22.81
N ILE A 58 15.43 1.31 22.12
CA ILE A 58 15.89 2.48 21.37
C ILE A 58 15.91 3.66 22.33
N ASP A 59 17.10 4.19 22.60
CA ASP A 59 17.20 5.47 23.31
C ASP A 59 16.65 6.59 22.40
N LYS A 60 16.11 7.66 23.00
CA LYS A 60 15.51 8.75 22.22
C LYS A 60 16.50 9.38 21.23
N GLY A 61 17.79 9.36 21.55
CA GLY A 61 18.86 9.89 20.68
C GLY A 61 19.12 9.07 19.43
N SER A 62 18.98 7.74 19.46
CA SER A 62 19.19 6.88 18.27
C SER A 62 17.99 6.81 17.32
N LEU A 63 16.89 7.49 17.65
CA LEU A 63 15.76 7.72 16.75
C LEU A 63 15.98 8.93 15.84
N GLU A 64 16.80 9.87 16.29
CA GLU A 64 17.22 10.99 15.47
C GLU A 64 18.09 10.42 14.34
N ASN A 65 17.68 10.64 13.10
CA ASN A 65 18.35 10.21 11.86
C ASN A 65 17.97 8.85 11.25
N ILE A 66 16.92 8.17 11.73
CA ILE A 66 16.41 7.03 10.95
C ILE A 66 15.75 7.56 9.67
N LYS A 67 16.37 7.26 8.53
CA LYS A 67 15.78 7.52 7.21
C LYS A 67 14.59 6.57 7.06
N GLY A 68 13.42 7.13 6.84
CA GLY A 68 12.20 6.38 6.60
C GLY A 68 11.81 6.34 5.12
N MET A 69 10.80 5.55 4.83
CA MET A 69 10.15 5.43 3.54
C MET A 69 8.64 5.24 3.75
N LEU A 70 7.85 5.92 2.93
CA LEU A 70 6.41 5.73 2.92
C LEU A 70 6.06 4.36 2.32
N GLN A 71 5.19 3.62 2.98
CA GLN A 71 4.78 2.28 2.60
C GLN A 71 3.27 2.12 2.75
N ILE A 72 2.71 1.14 2.05
CA ILE A 72 1.30 0.78 2.15
C ILE A 72 1.12 -0.31 3.21
N ASN A 73 0.43 0.02 4.29
CA ASN A 73 0.11 -0.93 5.36
C ASN A 73 -1.13 -1.75 5.01
N GLY A 74 -2.13 -1.14 4.34
CA GLY A 74 -3.36 -1.83 3.99
C GLY A 74 -4.15 -1.14 2.90
N PHE A 75 -5.10 -1.89 2.35
CA PHE A 75 -6.04 -1.47 1.31
C PHE A 75 -7.44 -1.94 1.69
N PHE A 76 -8.42 -1.05 1.58
CA PHE A 76 -9.81 -1.34 1.94
C PHE A 76 -10.72 -0.61 0.98
N VAL A 77 -11.73 -1.28 0.45
CA VAL A 77 -12.83 -0.61 -0.25
C VAL A 77 -13.75 0.04 0.78
N ALA A 78 -14.29 1.22 0.45
CA ALA A 78 -15.26 1.88 1.32
C ALA A 78 -16.57 1.08 1.37
N ASP A 79 -17.12 0.95 2.57
CA ASP A 79 -18.41 0.32 2.82
C ASP A 79 -19.55 1.32 2.51
N GLU A 80 -20.75 0.85 2.19
CA GLU A 80 -21.97 1.66 2.10
C GLU A 80 -22.22 2.52 3.34
N ARG A 81 -21.70 2.08 4.50
CA ARG A 81 -21.79 2.80 5.78
C ARG A 81 -20.77 3.93 5.95
N ASP A 82 -19.77 4.02 5.07
CA ASP A 82 -18.76 5.06 5.15
C ASP A 82 -19.34 6.43 4.78
N ILE A 83 -19.12 7.42 5.64
CA ILE A 83 -19.45 8.82 5.33
C ILE A 83 -18.41 9.32 4.32
N ILE A 84 -18.84 9.44 3.06
CA ILE A 84 -18.01 9.93 1.96
C ILE A 84 -18.13 11.46 1.89
N PRO A 85 -17.05 12.24 2.07
CA PRO A 85 -17.09 13.69 1.94
C PRO A 85 -17.49 14.14 0.52
N ASP A 86 -18.27 15.21 0.41
CA ASP A 86 -18.69 15.81 -0.88
C ASP A 86 -17.50 16.16 -1.80
N SER A 87 -16.35 16.49 -1.21
CA SER A 87 -15.12 16.77 -1.95
C SER A 87 -14.61 15.56 -2.74
N MET A 88 -14.80 14.33 -2.25
CA MET A 88 -14.43 13.11 -2.98
C MET A 88 -15.38 12.85 -4.15
N TYR A 89 -16.68 13.08 -3.98
CA TYR A 89 -17.64 13.03 -5.08
C TYR A 89 -17.35 14.09 -6.15
N ALA A 90 -17.00 15.31 -5.74
CA ALA A 90 -16.61 16.37 -6.66
C ALA A 90 -15.36 15.98 -7.45
N LEU A 91 -14.35 15.39 -6.79
CA LEU A 91 -13.13 14.89 -7.42
C LEU A 91 -13.42 13.79 -8.45
N TRP A 92 -14.24 12.80 -8.09
CA TRP A 92 -14.65 11.72 -8.99
C TRP A 92 -15.41 12.24 -10.21
N ARG A 93 -16.42 13.11 -10.02
CA ARG A 93 -17.20 13.71 -11.13
C ARG A 93 -16.30 14.49 -12.08
N ALA A 94 -15.35 15.26 -11.53
CA ALA A 94 -14.41 16.03 -12.34
C ALA A 94 -13.52 15.12 -13.19
N GLU A 95 -13.03 14.02 -12.64
CA GLU A 95 -12.21 13.06 -13.39
C GLU A 95 -13.04 12.27 -14.41
N ARG A 96 -14.26 11.84 -14.07
CA ARG A 96 -15.19 11.20 -15.02
C ARG A 96 -15.45 12.09 -16.23
N LYS A 97 -15.71 13.39 -16.01
CA LYS A 97 -15.97 14.36 -17.09
C LYS A 97 -14.77 14.55 -18.04
N ARG A 98 -13.53 14.36 -17.57
CA ARG A 98 -12.30 14.55 -18.37
C ARG A 98 -11.94 13.34 -19.21
N GLY A 99 -12.46 12.16 -18.86
CA GLY A 99 -12.02 10.90 -19.44
C GLY A 99 -12.86 10.39 -20.60
N PRO A 100 -12.40 9.30 -21.24
CA PRO A 100 -13.21 8.50 -22.15
C PRO A 100 -14.53 8.06 -21.51
N LYS A 101 -15.59 8.01 -22.32
CA LYS A 101 -16.85 7.36 -21.91
C LYS A 101 -16.60 5.86 -21.73
N GLY A 102 -17.19 5.27 -20.69
CA GLY A 102 -17.05 3.85 -20.36
C GLY A 102 -15.93 3.53 -19.37
N ASP A 103 -14.96 4.42 -19.16
CA ASP A 103 -13.91 4.19 -18.16
C ASP A 103 -14.45 4.29 -16.74
N LEU A 104 -14.06 3.33 -15.90
CA LEU A 104 -14.27 3.40 -14.47
C LEU A 104 -13.30 4.40 -13.84
N VAL A 105 -13.83 5.17 -12.89
CA VAL A 105 -13.03 6.07 -12.07
C VAL A 105 -13.30 5.75 -10.61
N ALA A 106 -12.22 5.49 -9.90
CA ALA A 106 -12.21 5.38 -8.46
C ALA A 106 -11.59 6.62 -7.81
N VAL A 107 -11.84 6.78 -6.52
CA VAL A 107 -11.13 7.70 -5.64
C VAL A 107 -10.28 6.89 -4.67
N LEU A 108 -9.01 7.26 -4.60
CA LEU A 108 -8.02 6.76 -3.65
C LEU A 108 -7.95 7.74 -2.48
N ASN A 109 -8.38 7.32 -1.30
CA ASN A 109 -8.13 8.07 -0.07
C ASN A 109 -6.89 7.52 0.63
N LEU A 110 -5.80 8.27 0.60
CA LEU A 110 -4.55 7.91 1.25
C LEU A 110 -4.58 8.44 2.68
N THR A 111 -4.62 7.55 3.67
CA THR A 111 -4.70 7.91 5.09
C THR A 111 -3.42 7.52 5.79
N TYR A 112 -2.82 8.45 6.53
CA TYR A 112 -1.63 8.17 7.29
C TYR A 112 -1.95 7.44 8.59
N VAL A 113 -1.36 6.27 8.87
CA VAL A 113 -1.78 5.43 10.02
C VAL A 113 -1.53 6.09 11.38
N ALA A 114 -0.50 6.94 11.48
CA ALA A 114 -0.18 7.67 12.70
C ALA A 114 -0.80 9.08 12.75
N GLY A 115 -1.72 9.42 11.84
CA GLY A 115 -2.37 10.73 11.79
C GLY A 115 -3.83 10.68 11.34
N ASN A 116 -4.54 11.79 11.50
CA ASN A 116 -5.95 11.90 11.08
C ASN A 116 -6.12 12.56 9.71
N ASN A 117 -5.02 12.82 9.00
CA ASN A 117 -5.04 13.50 7.71
C ASN A 117 -5.00 12.48 6.57
N GLY A 118 -5.90 12.66 5.62
CA GLY A 118 -5.92 11.91 4.37
C GLY A 118 -5.83 12.83 3.16
N THR A 119 -5.35 12.29 2.05
CA THR A 119 -5.37 12.99 0.75
C THR A 119 -6.07 12.11 -0.28
N ALA A 120 -7.02 12.70 -1.00
CA ALA A 120 -7.78 12.01 -2.04
C ALA A 120 -7.15 12.23 -3.42
N TYR A 121 -7.07 11.16 -4.21
CA TYR A 121 -6.60 11.18 -5.60
C TYR A 121 -7.58 10.44 -6.49
N PRO A 122 -7.88 10.93 -7.70
CA PRO A 122 -8.65 10.17 -8.66
C PRO A 122 -7.77 9.09 -9.30
N LEU A 123 -8.33 7.90 -9.49
CA LEU A 123 -7.70 6.79 -10.19
C LEU A 123 -8.62 6.28 -11.28
N ARG A 124 -8.19 6.41 -12.52
CA ARG A 124 -8.84 5.78 -13.67
C ARG A 124 -8.41 4.32 -13.77
N ILE A 125 -9.38 3.42 -13.87
CA ILE A 125 -9.14 1.99 -14.08
C ILE A 125 -9.28 1.73 -15.58
N THR A 126 -8.16 1.43 -16.24
CA THR A 126 -8.14 1.31 -17.70
C THR A 126 -8.43 -0.12 -18.16
N PRO A 127 -8.88 -0.31 -19.42
CA PRO A 127 -9.05 -1.64 -20.00
C PRO A 127 -7.77 -2.47 -20.00
N GLU A 128 -6.61 -1.83 -20.18
CA GLU A 128 -5.29 -2.50 -20.14
C GLU A 128 -4.98 -3.05 -18.76
N ALA A 129 -5.35 -2.33 -17.69
CA ALA A 129 -5.20 -2.83 -16.33
C ALA A 129 -6.10 -4.06 -16.09
N ARG A 130 -7.37 -4.03 -16.54
CA ARG A 130 -8.27 -5.20 -16.46
C ARG A 130 -7.69 -6.40 -17.21
N ALA A 131 -7.23 -6.19 -18.45
CA ALA A 131 -6.63 -7.25 -19.26
C ALA A 131 -5.39 -7.86 -18.60
N PHE A 132 -4.52 -7.02 -18.01
CA PHE A 132 -3.36 -7.49 -17.27
C PHE A 132 -3.76 -8.31 -16.04
N VAL A 133 -4.68 -7.82 -15.21
CA VAL A 133 -5.12 -8.55 -14.00
C VAL A 133 -5.71 -9.90 -14.39
N LYS A 134 -6.51 -9.96 -15.47
CA LYS A 134 -7.05 -11.21 -16.00
C LYS A 134 -5.95 -12.20 -16.40
N ALA A 135 -4.92 -11.74 -17.10
CA ALA A 135 -3.78 -12.57 -17.48
C ALA A 135 -3.00 -13.06 -16.25
N GLN A 136 -2.75 -12.18 -15.27
CA GLN A 136 -1.99 -12.52 -14.07
C GLN A 136 -2.76 -13.42 -13.10
N ARG A 137 -4.10 -13.34 -13.02
CA ARG A 137 -4.89 -14.29 -12.23
C ARG A 137 -4.69 -15.74 -12.71
N ALA A 138 -4.60 -15.96 -14.03
CA ALA A 138 -4.31 -17.27 -14.58
C ALA A 138 -2.82 -17.67 -14.44
N ALA A 139 -1.92 -16.71 -14.65
CA ALA A 139 -0.48 -16.96 -14.73
C ALA A 139 0.24 -16.97 -13.38
N GLY A 140 -0.32 -16.35 -12.33
CA GLY A 140 0.36 -16.05 -11.06
C GLY A 140 1.51 -15.04 -11.20
N LEU A 141 1.98 -14.52 -10.07
CA LEU A 141 3.15 -13.65 -10.01
C LEU A 141 4.41 -14.46 -9.73
N GLN A 142 5.47 -14.26 -10.50
CA GLN A 142 6.75 -14.89 -10.22
C GLN A 142 7.52 -14.06 -9.17
N ALA A 143 7.75 -14.63 -8.00
CA ALA A 143 8.63 -14.07 -6.97
C ALA A 143 9.96 -14.82 -6.95
N THR A 144 11.08 -14.09 -7.01
CA THR A 144 12.42 -14.68 -6.99
C THR A 144 13.11 -14.31 -5.68
N CYS A 145 13.45 -15.31 -4.87
CA CYS A 145 14.34 -15.14 -3.72
C CYS A 145 15.78 -15.20 -4.22
N THR A 146 16.43 -14.04 -4.34
CA THR A 146 17.82 -13.95 -4.80
C THR A 146 18.79 -14.67 -3.87
N THR A 147 18.53 -14.65 -2.56
CA THR A 147 19.39 -15.29 -1.55
C THR A 147 19.43 -16.81 -1.67
N LEU A 148 18.29 -17.44 -2.01
CA LEU A 148 18.18 -18.89 -2.14
C LEU A 148 18.26 -19.37 -3.60
N GLY A 149 18.25 -18.45 -4.57
CA GLY A 149 18.15 -18.77 -5.99
C GLY A 149 16.83 -19.44 -6.38
N THR A 150 15.82 -19.39 -5.52
CA THR A 150 14.53 -20.06 -5.72
C THR A 150 13.51 -19.11 -6.30
N SER A 151 12.73 -19.60 -7.26
CA SER A 151 11.64 -18.87 -7.88
C SER A 151 10.32 -19.53 -7.51
N THR A 152 9.44 -18.80 -6.84
CA THR A 152 8.12 -19.28 -6.39
C THR A 152 7.02 -18.54 -7.14
N LYS A 153 5.99 -19.27 -7.55
CA LYS A 153 4.81 -18.69 -8.18
C LYS A 153 3.78 -18.37 -7.09
N LEU A 154 3.46 -17.10 -6.93
CA LEU A 154 2.47 -16.60 -5.98
C LEU A 154 1.12 -16.36 -6.68
N PRO A 155 -0.01 -16.56 -5.99
CA PRO A 155 -1.31 -16.20 -6.54
C PRO A 155 -1.41 -14.68 -6.72
N PHE A 156 -2.02 -14.22 -7.82
CA PHE A 156 -2.17 -12.79 -8.08
C PHE A 156 -3.36 -12.21 -7.31
N THR A 157 -3.08 -11.76 -6.09
CA THR A 157 -4.01 -11.26 -5.07
C THR A 157 -3.73 -9.79 -4.74
N VAL A 158 -4.64 -9.14 -4.02
CA VAL A 158 -4.43 -7.77 -3.52
C VAL A 158 -3.17 -7.73 -2.66
N GLU A 159 -2.99 -8.71 -1.79
CA GLU A 159 -1.86 -8.84 -0.87
C GLU A 159 -0.53 -8.87 -1.61
N THR A 160 -0.42 -9.70 -2.65
CA THR A 160 0.80 -9.77 -3.47
C THR A 160 1.04 -8.49 -4.27
N CYS A 161 -0.01 -7.79 -4.67
CA CYS A 161 0.12 -6.48 -5.32
C CYS A 161 0.66 -5.42 -4.34
N LEU A 162 0.17 -5.41 -3.10
CA LEU A 162 0.66 -4.50 -2.06
C LEU A 162 2.12 -4.79 -1.70
N GLU A 163 2.49 -6.07 -1.56
CA GLU A 163 3.88 -6.48 -1.32
C GLU A 163 4.80 -6.09 -2.48
N TYR A 164 4.34 -6.25 -3.73
CA TYR A 164 5.09 -5.81 -4.91
C TYR A 164 5.32 -4.30 -4.89
N ILE A 165 4.28 -3.50 -4.63
CA ILE A 165 4.39 -2.04 -4.52
C ILE A 165 5.41 -1.66 -3.44
N ASN A 166 5.29 -2.24 -2.25
CA ASN A 166 6.18 -1.94 -1.14
C ASN A 166 7.63 -2.35 -1.42
N SER A 167 7.83 -3.48 -2.09
CA SER A 167 9.15 -3.93 -2.55
C SER A 167 9.74 -2.97 -3.58
N TYR A 168 8.95 -2.54 -4.56
CA TYR A 168 9.38 -1.56 -5.55
C TYR A 168 9.78 -0.21 -4.91
N ILE A 169 9.07 0.22 -3.85
CA ILE A 169 9.44 1.42 -3.09
C ILE A 169 10.71 1.19 -2.26
N ARG A 170 10.87 0.00 -1.68
CA ARG A 170 12.08 -0.39 -0.92
C ARG A 170 13.33 -0.36 -1.78
N ASP A 171 13.21 -0.83 -3.03
CA ASP A 171 14.31 -0.92 -3.99
C ASP A 171 14.71 0.45 -4.59
N ASP A 172 13.90 1.50 -4.40
CA ASP A 172 14.22 2.88 -4.81
C ASP A 172 15.21 3.55 -3.84
N GLU A 173 16.46 3.11 -3.86
CA GLU A 173 17.53 3.64 -3.00
C GLU A 173 17.84 5.12 -3.27
N GLU A 174 17.78 5.51 -4.55
CA GLU A 174 18.04 6.86 -5.07
C GLU A 174 16.88 7.85 -4.83
N ASN A 175 15.78 7.39 -4.22
CA ASN A 175 14.59 8.21 -3.92
C ASN A 175 13.97 8.87 -5.18
N ALA A 176 14.01 8.20 -6.33
CA ALA A 176 13.37 8.66 -7.55
C ALA A 176 11.84 8.77 -7.41
N LEU A 177 11.23 7.96 -6.53
CA LEU A 177 9.80 8.03 -6.21
C LEU A 177 9.47 9.20 -5.25
N GLN A 178 10.47 9.84 -4.63
CA GLN A 178 10.32 10.87 -3.61
C GLN A 178 9.50 10.42 -2.39
N LEU A 179 9.63 9.14 -2.00
CA LEU A 179 8.91 8.52 -0.89
C LEU A 179 9.77 8.35 0.37
N ARG A 180 11.07 8.68 0.32
CA ARG A 180 11.96 8.66 1.48
C ARG A 180 11.76 9.94 2.31
N ILE A 181 11.47 9.78 3.60
CA ILE A 181 11.24 10.87 4.55
C ILE A 181 11.88 10.54 5.90
N SER A 182 12.22 11.55 6.71
CA SER A 182 12.73 11.27 8.06
C SER A 182 11.63 10.67 8.93
N MET A 183 11.92 9.56 9.60
CA MET A 183 11.00 8.99 10.59
C MET A 183 10.81 9.97 11.75
N LYS A 184 9.57 10.09 12.21
CA LYS A 184 9.22 10.82 13.42
C LYS A 184 9.09 9.86 14.60
N PRO A 185 9.20 10.36 15.85
CA PRO A 185 9.07 9.51 17.03
C PRO A 185 7.76 8.70 17.05
N TYR A 186 6.66 9.27 16.56
CA TYR A 186 5.37 8.56 16.49
C TYR A 186 5.33 7.43 15.45
N ASP A 187 6.16 7.49 14.40
CA ASP A 187 6.24 6.44 13.38
C ASP A 187 6.88 5.19 13.97
N VAL A 188 7.98 5.42 14.70
CA VAL A 188 8.69 4.38 15.42
C VAL A 188 7.80 3.80 16.52
N GLN A 189 7.10 4.66 17.27
CA GLN A 189 6.18 4.21 18.29
C GLN A 189 5.07 3.32 17.72
N ALA A 190 4.52 3.65 16.54
CA ALA A 190 3.50 2.82 15.91
C ALA A 190 4.01 1.41 15.53
N ILE A 191 5.29 1.30 15.12
CA ILE A 191 5.95 0.01 14.89
C ILE A 191 6.15 -0.74 16.20
N LEU A 192 6.65 -0.07 17.25
CA LEU A 192 6.85 -0.66 18.57
C LEU A 192 5.53 -1.16 19.19
N ASP A 193 4.46 -0.38 19.06
CA ASP A 193 3.12 -0.76 19.51
C ASP A 193 2.62 -2.02 18.77
N ALA A 194 2.90 -2.12 17.45
CA ALA A 194 2.57 -3.29 16.65
C ALA A 194 3.26 -4.56 17.16
N ILE A 195 4.56 -4.46 17.46
CA ILE A 195 5.37 -5.54 18.04
C ILE A 195 4.86 -5.91 19.43
N ALA A 196 4.57 -4.92 20.27
CA ALA A 196 4.02 -5.10 21.61
C ALA A 196 2.55 -5.52 21.62
N GLN A 197 1.96 -5.78 20.45
CA GLN A 197 0.57 -6.19 20.26
C GLN A 197 -0.47 -5.25 20.89
N GLN A 198 -0.17 -3.94 20.97
CA GLN A 198 -1.14 -2.97 21.47
C GLN A 198 -2.36 -2.88 20.56
N ASP A 199 -3.53 -2.60 21.13
CA ASP A 199 -4.77 -2.52 20.36
C ASP A 199 -5.11 -1.09 19.96
N ASN A 200 -4.33 -0.56 19.01
CA ASN A 200 -4.63 0.72 18.37
C ASN A 200 -4.63 0.59 16.84
N PHE A 201 -5.20 1.58 16.15
CA PHE A 201 -5.40 1.54 14.69
C PHE A 201 -4.08 1.37 13.92
N ALA A 202 -3.06 2.16 14.24
CA ALA A 202 -1.77 2.09 13.57
C ALA A 202 -1.09 0.75 13.80
N SER A 203 -1.13 0.27 15.04
CA SER A 203 -0.60 -1.01 15.46
C SER A 203 -1.25 -2.18 14.74
N ARG A 204 -2.58 -2.19 14.57
CA ARG A 204 -3.28 -3.21 13.76
C ARG A 204 -2.85 -3.16 12.29
N ALA A 205 -2.77 -1.97 11.70
CA ALA A 205 -2.35 -1.79 10.32
C ALA A 205 -0.93 -2.34 10.07
N TYR A 206 0.01 -2.09 10.98
CA TYR A 206 1.36 -2.64 10.90
C TYR A 206 1.39 -4.16 11.09
N ARG A 207 0.62 -4.73 12.04
CA ARG A 207 0.53 -6.19 12.20
C ARG A 207 0.02 -6.88 10.95
N HIS A 208 -1.07 -6.38 10.35
CA HIS A 208 -1.58 -6.91 9.08
C HIS A 208 -0.52 -6.88 7.98
N LYS A 209 0.29 -5.82 7.93
CA LYS A 209 1.40 -5.73 6.99
C LYS A 209 2.52 -6.74 7.30
N PHE A 210 2.91 -6.90 8.56
CA PHE A 210 3.95 -7.84 8.97
C PHE A 210 3.56 -9.28 8.65
N ASP A 211 2.29 -9.64 8.88
CA ASP A 211 1.75 -10.95 8.55
C ASP A 211 1.71 -11.19 7.03
N ARG A 212 1.42 -10.14 6.25
CA ARG A 212 1.34 -10.21 4.80
C ARG A 212 2.69 -10.38 4.12
N GLU A 213 3.69 -9.59 4.51
CA GLU A 213 4.93 -9.46 3.72
C GLU A 213 6.02 -10.45 4.15
N SER A 214 6.56 -11.15 3.16
CA SER A 214 7.58 -12.20 3.35
C SER A 214 8.85 -11.71 4.04
N ILE A 215 9.20 -10.43 3.85
CA ILE A 215 10.41 -9.83 4.44
C ILE A 215 10.41 -9.85 5.97
N TYR A 216 9.25 -9.75 6.62
CA TYR A 216 9.14 -9.75 8.09
C TYR A 216 9.08 -11.16 8.68
N GLN A 217 8.67 -12.16 7.90
CA GLN A 217 8.49 -13.54 8.38
C GLN A 217 9.78 -14.10 9.00
N SER A 218 10.92 -13.82 8.36
CA SER A 218 12.24 -14.22 8.88
C SER A 218 12.63 -13.55 10.20
N MET A 219 12.15 -12.32 10.45
CA MET A 219 12.45 -11.58 11.68
C MET A 219 11.56 -12.02 12.84
N LEU A 220 10.27 -12.26 12.55
CA LEU A 220 9.29 -12.72 13.52
C LEU A 220 9.56 -14.16 13.97
N ALA A 221 10.06 -15.02 13.07
CA ALA A 221 10.42 -16.40 13.40
C ALA A 221 11.56 -16.53 14.43
N ILE A 222 12.33 -15.46 14.68
CA ILE A 222 13.42 -15.45 15.67
C ILE A 222 12.90 -15.11 17.08
N HIS A 223 11.65 -14.66 17.21
CA HIS A 223 11.05 -14.22 18.47
C HIS A 223 10.16 -15.29 19.16
N TYR A 224 9.97 -16.45 18.52
CA TYR A 224 9.31 -17.63 19.08
C TYR A 224 10.31 -18.78 19.22
#